data_AF-A0A969IP55-F1
#
_entry.id   AF-A0A969IP55-F1
#
_cell.length_a   1.000
_cell.length_b   1.000
_cell.length_c   1.000
_cell.angle_alpha   90.00
_cell.angle_beta   90.00
_cell.angle_gamma   90.00
#
_symmetry.space_group_name_H-M   'P 1'
#
loop_
_entity.id
_entity.type
_entity.pdbx_description
1 polymer ?
#
loop_
_entity_poly.entity_id
_entity_poly.type
_entity_poly.pdbx_seq_one_letter_code
_entity_poly.pdbx_strand_id
1 'polypeptide(L)'
;MLREKIDAALKSAMKARDEKVRVATLRLINAAIKDRDIAARGEDRCEGVSDDEILTILAKMVKQREDSSEAFEKGARPDLAEQEKAEIDVIRDFMPRQLTDAEIERAVDVVIKELGATSLKDMGRSMAALKERYAGANGFRPRRRARKNAAWRSDPPHSRDKLRRVEVGENARLGGARITPLSVFGC
;
A
#
# COMPACT_ATOMS: atom_id res chain seq x y z
N MET A 1 7.49 -8.05 16.88
CA MET A 1 6.48 -8.00 15.80
C MET A 1 5.89 -6.59 15.70
N LEU A 2 5.34 -6.18 14.56
CA LEU A 2 4.81 -4.82 14.37
C LEU A 2 3.64 -4.51 15.33
N ARG A 3 2.76 -5.49 15.54
CA ARG A 3 1.67 -5.41 16.52
C ARG A 3 2.14 -5.06 17.93
N GLU A 4 3.16 -5.75 18.42
CA GLU A 4 3.72 -5.54 19.76
C GLU A 4 4.28 -4.12 19.91
N LYS A 5 4.88 -3.56 18.84
CA LYS A 5 5.38 -2.18 18.84
C LYS A 5 4.24 -1.18 18.99
N ILE A 6 3.13 -1.39 18.30
CA ILE A 6 1.93 -0.52 18.38
C ILE A 6 1.30 -0.61 19.77
N ASP A 7 1.18 -1.82 20.33
CA ASP A 7 0.65 -2.03 21.67
C ASP A 7 1.54 -1.42 22.76
N ALA A 8 2.86 -1.56 22.63
CA ALA A 8 3.82 -0.92 23.53
C ALA A 8 3.76 0.61 23.43
N ALA A 9 3.66 1.16 22.22
CA ALA A 9 3.52 2.58 21.99
C ALA A 9 2.21 3.13 22.60
N LEU A 10 1.09 2.41 22.49
CA LEU A 10 -0.17 2.82 23.12
C LEU A 10 -0.03 2.86 24.66
N LYS A 11 0.56 1.83 25.26
CA LYS A 11 0.79 1.79 26.72
C LYS A 11 1.70 2.93 27.18
N SER A 12 2.76 3.20 26.42
CA SER A 12 3.68 4.30 26.68
C SER A 12 2.99 5.65 26.59
N ALA A 13 2.23 5.91 25.52
CA ALA A 13 1.49 7.15 25.31
C ALA A 13 0.44 7.40 26.41
N MET A 14 -0.26 6.34 26.86
CA MET A 14 -1.20 6.44 27.98
C MET A 14 -0.50 6.79 29.30
N LYS A 15 0.69 6.25 29.55
CA LYS A 15 1.47 6.51 30.77
C LYS A 15 2.11 7.90 30.77
N ALA A 16 2.58 8.35 29.61
CA ALA A 16 3.18 9.67 29.42
C ALA A 16 2.15 10.81 29.44
N ARG A 17 0.84 10.49 29.39
CA ARG A 17 -0.23 11.46 29.13
C ARG A 17 0.06 12.28 27.87
N ASP A 18 0.52 11.56 26.83
CA ASP A 18 0.78 12.13 25.51
C ASP A 18 -0.48 12.79 24.94
N GLU A 19 -0.26 13.53 23.86
CA GLU A 19 -1.29 14.23 23.13
C GLU A 19 -2.50 13.35 22.82
N LYS A 20 -3.71 13.90 23.08
CA LYS A 20 -4.98 13.16 22.96
C LYS A 20 -5.14 12.52 21.58
N VAL A 21 -4.65 13.20 20.55
CA VAL A 21 -4.66 12.74 19.14
C VAL A 21 -3.87 11.44 19.02
N ARG A 22 -2.61 11.39 19.48
CA ARG A 22 -1.76 10.19 19.42
C ARG A 22 -2.40 8.98 20.08
N VAL A 23 -2.95 9.16 21.29
CA VAL A 23 -3.62 8.07 22.02
C VAL A 23 -4.88 7.59 21.27
N ALA A 24 -5.68 8.52 20.73
CA ALA A 24 -6.88 8.17 19.96
C ALA A 24 -6.51 7.41 18.67
N THR A 25 -5.52 7.88 17.92
CA THR A 25 -5.05 7.24 16.69
C THR A 25 -4.51 5.83 16.96
N LEU A 26 -3.69 5.65 17.99
CA LEU A 26 -3.17 4.32 18.36
C LEU A 26 -4.27 3.33 18.76
N ARG A 27 -5.35 3.81 19.41
CA ARG A 27 -6.52 2.98 19.71
C ARG A 27 -7.29 2.59 18.45
N LEU A 28 -7.45 3.53 17.50
CA LEU A 28 -8.09 3.25 16.22
C LEU A 28 -7.29 2.24 15.39
N ILE A 29 -5.97 2.34 15.38
CA ILE A 29 -5.10 1.35 14.73
C ILE A 29 -5.33 -0.04 15.34
N ASN A 30 -5.30 -0.16 16.67
CA ASN A 30 -5.52 -1.43 17.34
C ASN A 30 -6.93 -2.01 17.10
N ALA A 31 -7.95 -1.16 16.99
CA ALA A 31 -9.29 -1.59 16.59
C ALA A 31 -9.29 -2.16 15.16
N ALA A 32 -8.71 -1.45 14.20
CA ALA A 32 -8.64 -1.89 12.80
C ALA A 32 -7.88 -3.22 12.64
N ILE A 33 -6.80 -3.41 13.43
CA ILE A 33 -6.05 -4.67 13.46
C ILE A 33 -6.93 -5.82 13.99
N LYS A 34 -7.67 -5.59 15.09
CA LYS A 34 -8.59 -6.58 15.66
C LYS A 34 -9.74 -6.92 14.71
N ASP A 35 -10.29 -5.93 14.02
CA ASP A 35 -11.33 -6.14 13.00
C ASP A 35 -10.81 -7.05 11.89
N ARG A 36 -9.55 -6.85 11.47
CA ARG A 36 -8.92 -7.73 10.49
C ARG A 36 -8.65 -9.12 11.05
N ASP A 37 -8.26 -9.27 12.32
CA ASP A 37 -8.12 -10.58 12.97
C ASP A 37 -9.46 -11.34 12.96
N ILE A 38 -10.57 -10.66 13.27
CA ILE A 38 -11.90 -11.26 13.24
C ILE A 38 -12.26 -11.70 11.81
N ALA A 39 -11.99 -10.84 10.81
CA ALA A 39 -12.21 -11.20 9.41
C ALA A 39 -11.36 -12.40 8.98
N ALA A 40 -10.08 -12.45 9.37
CA ALA A 40 -9.18 -13.55 9.05
C ALA A 40 -9.63 -14.88 9.68
N ARG A 41 -10.17 -14.85 10.91
CA ARG A 41 -10.78 -16.02 11.55
C ARG A 41 -12.00 -16.54 10.79
N GLY A 42 -12.80 -15.65 10.21
CA GLY A 42 -13.91 -16.03 9.33
C GLY A 42 -13.47 -16.69 8.01
N GLU A 43 -12.19 -16.56 7.65
CA GLU A 43 -11.56 -17.14 6.46
C GLU A 43 -10.69 -18.38 6.79
N ASP A 44 -10.93 -19.03 7.95
CA ASP A 44 -10.14 -20.17 8.48
C ASP A 44 -8.63 -19.90 8.65
N ARG A 45 -8.21 -18.62 8.68
CA ARG A 45 -6.84 -18.24 9.00
C ARG A 45 -6.66 -18.04 10.51
N CYS A 46 -6.42 -19.14 11.20
CA CYS A 46 -6.23 -19.17 12.66
C CYS A 46 -4.89 -18.56 13.12
N GLU A 47 -3.91 -18.39 12.24
CA GLU A 47 -2.57 -17.85 12.56
C GLU A 47 -2.58 -16.32 12.81
N GLY A 48 -3.70 -15.64 12.53
CA GLY A 48 -3.86 -14.21 12.76
C GLY A 48 -3.29 -13.34 11.63
N VAL A 49 -3.33 -12.03 11.85
CA VAL A 49 -2.90 -11.03 10.85
C VAL A 49 -1.39 -10.84 10.87
N SER A 50 -0.75 -11.02 9.72
CA SER A 50 0.71 -10.87 9.55
C SER A 50 1.14 -9.40 9.58
N ASP A 51 2.43 -9.15 9.81
CA ASP A 51 2.98 -7.78 9.79
C ASP A 51 2.75 -7.08 8.43
N ASP A 52 2.76 -7.82 7.31
CA ASP A 52 2.47 -7.30 5.97
C ASP A 52 0.99 -6.86 5.82
N GLU A 53 0.07 -7.60 6.44
CA GLU A 53 -1.34 -7.23 6.46
C GLU A 53 -1.56 -6.01 7.37
N ILE A 54 -0.91 -5.93 8.53
CA ILE A 54 -0.95 -4.74 9.41
C ILE A 54 -0.48 -3.51 8.64
N LEU A 55 0.64 -3.64 7.94
CA LEU A 55 1.18 -2.61 7.06
C LEU A 55 0.18 -2.17 5.98
N THR A 56 -0.57 -3.11 5.41
CA THR A 56 -1.63 -2.81 4.43
C THR A 56 -2.80 -2.04 5.07
N ILE A 57 -3.17 -2.37 6.30
CA ILE A 57 -4.20 -1.64 7.08
C ILE A 57 -3.74 -0.20 7.34
N LEU A 58 -2.50 -0.02 7.81
CA LEU A 58 -1.94 1.32 8.08
C LEU A 58 -1.92 2.17 6.81
N ALA A 59 -1.50 1.62 5.67
CA ALA A 59 -1.52 2.32 4.39
C ALA A 59 -2.94 2.75 3.97
N LYS A 60 -3.95 1.89 4.20
CA LYS A 60 -5.36 2.22 3.93
C LYS A 60 -5.85 3.36 4.84
N MET A 61 -5.49 3.33 6.12
CA MET A 61 -5.85 4.35 7.11
C MET A 61 -5.24 5.71 6.79
N VAL A 62 -3.99 5.75 6.31
CA VAL A 62 -3.34 6.99 5.85
C VAL A 62 -4.10 7.57 4.66
N LYS A 63 -4.40 6.74 3.65
CA LYS A 63 -5.12 7.20 2.46
C LYS A 63 -6.49 7.80 2.79
N GLN A 64 -7.27 7.16 3.67
CA GLN A 64 -8.59 7.67 4.06
C GLN A 64 -8.50 9.06 4.72
N ARG A 65 -7.44 9.32 5.48
CA ARG A 65 -7.20 10.60 6.13
C ARG A 65 -6.66 11.64 5.16
N GLU A 66 -5.82 11.25 4.20
CA GLU A 66 -5.35 12.14 3.12
C GLU A 66 -6.55 12.61 2.28
N ASP A 67 -7.42 11.68 1.88
CA ASP A 67 -8.65 11.98 1.14
C ASP A 67 -9.58 12.91 1.96
N SER A 68 -9.67 12.70 3.28
CA SER A 68 -10.48 13.53 4.19
C SER A 68 -9.88 14.92 4.43
N SER A 69 -8.55 14.99 4.59
CA SER A 69 -7.81 16.25 4.73
C SER A 69 -8.02 17.12 3.49
N GLU A 70 -7.91 16.56 2.29
CA GLU A 70 -8.15 17.29 1.04
C GLU A 70 -9.60 17.77 0.94
N ALA A 71 -10.56 16.96 1.39
CA ALA A 71 -11.97 17.34 1.42
C ALA A 71 -12.23 18.50 2.42
N PHE A 72 -11.61 18.49 3.59
CA PHE A 72 -11.74 19.57 4.58
C PHE A 72 -11.06 20.87 4.14
N GLU A 73 -9.90 20.79 3.48
CA GLU A 73 -9.25 21.94 2.87
C GLU A 73 -10.14 22.59 1.81
N LYS A 74 -10.72 21.79 0.91
CA LYS A 74 -11.69 22.27 -0.09
C LYS A 74 -12.95 22.85 0.54
N GLY A 75 -13.34 22.34 1.71
CA GLY A 75 -14.46 22.83 2.50
C GLY A 75 -14.15 24.06 3.36
N ALA A 76 -12.96 24.68 3.23
CA ALA A 76 -12.50 25.81 4.04
C ALA A 76 -12.53 25.54 5.56
N ARG A 77 -12.22 24.30 5.98
CA ARG A 77 -12.11 23.87 7.38
C ARG A 77 -10.67 23.42 7.70
N PRO A 78 -9.70 24.35 7.76
CA PRO A 78 -8.30 24.01 7.96
C PRO A 78 -8.03 23.32 9.30
N ASP A 79 -8.77 23.67 10.36
CA ASP A 79 -8.60 23.07 11.69
C ASP A 79 -8.79 21.54 11.68
N LEU A 80 -9.76 21.06 10.89
CA LEU A 80 -10.02 19.63 10.74
C LEU A 80 -8.96 18.96 9.86
N ALA A 81 -8.47 19.66 8.82
CA ALA A 81 -7.39 19.15 7.97
C ALA A 81 -6.07 19.01 8.76
N GLU A 82 -5.76 19.95 9.66
CA GLU A 82 -4.59 19.85 10.55
C GLU A 82 -4.71 18.67 11.51
N GLN A 83 -5.90 18.41 12.04
CA GLN A 83 -6.14 17.24 12.87
C GLN A 83 -5.90 15.94 12.08
N GLU A 84 -6.42 15.81 10.86
CA GLU A 84 -6.18 14.64 10.00
C GLU A 84 -4.69 14.45 9.69
N LYS A 85 -3.96 15.55 9.42
CA LYS A 85 -2.51 15.51 9.19
C LYS A 85 -1.74 15.04 10.41
N ALA A 86 -2.09 15.51 11.61
CA ALA A 86 -1.49 15.05 12.85
C ALA A 86 -1.71 13.54 13.07
N GLU A 87 -2.91 13.03 12.75
CA GLU A 87 -3.17 11.58 12.81
C GLU A 87 -2.36 10.79 11.77
N ILE A 88 -2.19 11.31 10.56
CA ILE A 88 -1.36 10.71 9.52
C ILE A 88 0.08 10.57 9.99
N ASP A 89 0.64 11.59 10.63
CA ASP A 89 2.03 11.57 11.11
C ASP A 89 2.24 10.49 12.18
N VAL A 90 1.28 10.34 13.11
CA VAL A 90 1.31 9.26 14.11
C VAL A 90 1.29 7.88 13.43
N ILE A 91 0.50 7.69 12.37
CA ILE A 91 0.46 6.41 11.65
C ILE A 91 1.78 6.17 10.91
N ARG A 92 2.38 7.21 10.32
CA ARG A 92 3.64 7.14 9.57
C ARG A 92 4.82 6.72 10.44
N ASP A 93 4.82 7.01 11.75
CA ASP A 93 5.84 6.52 12.69
C ASP A 93 6.00 4.99 12.69
N PHE A 94 4.93 4.25 12.37
CA PHE A 94 4.91 2.78 12.37
C PHE A 94 5.08 2.18 10.99
N MET A 95 5.18 3.01 9.95
CA MET A 95 5.36 2.54 8.58
C MET A 95 6.82 2.71 8.13
N PRO A 96 7.35 1.80 7.29
CA PRO A 96 8.58 2.06 6.57
C PRO A 96 8.37 3.29 5.68
N ARG A 97 9.43 4.11 5.58
CA ARG A 97 9.44 5.37 4.84
C ARG A 97 8.80 5.17 3.46
N GLN A 98 7.65 5.81 3.25
CA GLN A 98 6.99 5.85 1.95
C GLN A 98 7.82 6.77 1.04
N LEU A 99 8.17 6.30 -0.15
CA LEU A 99 8.71 7.18 -1.18
C LEU A 99 7.55 7.96 -1.79
N THR A 100 7.69 9.27 -1.90
CA THR A 100 6.74 10.11 -2.63
C THR A 100 6.76 9.78 -4.13
N ASP A 101 5.69 10.10 -4.85
CA ASP A 101 5.61 9.91 -6.31
C ASP A 101 6.82 10.52 -7.04
N ALA A 102 7.31 11.68 -6.60
CA ALA A 102 8.47 12.36 -7.18
C ALA A 102 9.81 11.67 -6.84
N GLU A 103 9.91 11.02 -5.67
CA GLU A 103 11.09 10.21 -5.32
C GLU A 103 11.08 8.87 -6.06
N ILE A 104 9.91 8.27 -6.28
CA ILE A 104 9.75 7.06 -7.10
C ILE A 104 10.13 7.35 -8.55
N GLU A 105 9.72 8.49 -9.11
CA GLU A 105 10.13 8.90 -10.46
C GLU A 105 11.63 9.08 -10.57
N ARG A 106 12.24 9.80 -9.63
CA ARG A 106 13.70 9.96 -9.59
C ARG A 106 14.42 8.62 -9.45
N ALA A 107 13.92 7.73 -8.61
CA ALA A 107 14.49 6.39 -8.45
C ALA A 107 14.40 5.57 -9.74
N VAL A 108 13.28 5.64 -10.46
CA VAL A 108 13.09 4.98 -11.76
C VAL A 108 14.05 5.57 -12.80
N ASP A 109 14.18 6.89 -12.88
CA ASP A 109 15.07 7.55 -13.85
C ASP A 109 16.55 7.25 -13.59
N VAL A 110 16.96 7.22 -12.32
CA VAL A 110 18.32 6.82 -11.92
C VAL A 110 18.60 5.38 -12.36
N VAL A 111 17.71 4.44 -12.08
CA VAL A 111 17.91 3.03 -12.46
C VAL A 111 17.90 2.85 -13.98
N ILE A 112 17.08 3.60 -14.73
CA ILE A 112 17.09 3.58 -16.19
C ILE A 112 18.42 4.07 -16.75
N LYS A 113 18.95 5.17 -16.21
CA LYS A 113 20.26 5.72 -16.62
C LYS A 113 21.40 4.77 -16.29
N GLU A 114 21.41 4.19 -15.09
CA GLU A 114 22.44 3.25 -14.66
C GLU A 114 22.45 1.96 -15.48
N LEU A 115 21.27 1.45 -15.85
CA LEU A 115 21.14 0.22 -16.64
C LEU A 115 21.21 0.45 -18.16
N GLY A 116 21.32 1.71 -18.61
CA GLY A 116 21.29 2.07 -20.04
C GLY A 116 20.01 1.60 -20.74
N ALA A 117 18.90 1.60 -20.01
CA ALA A 117 17.72 0.84 -20.36
C ALA A 117 16.87 1.60 -21.38
N THR A 118 16.76 1.10 -22.61
CA THR A 118 16.10 1.81 -23.73
C THR A 118 14.90 1.06 -24.34
N SER A 119 14.77 -0.25 -24.09
CA SER A 119 13.71 -1.08 -24.68
C SER A 119 12.73 -1.67 -23.65
N LEU A 120 11.49 -1.97 -24.04
CA LEU A 120 10.51 -2.62 -23.16
C LEU A 120 11.01 -3.91 -22.46
N LYS A 121 12.04 -4.57 -23.03
CA LYS A 121 12.71 -5.74 -22.45
C LYS A 121 13.53 -5.39 -21.21
N ASP A 122 14.12 -4.20 -21.17
CA ASP A 122 14.92 -3.70 -20.05
C ASP A 122 14.07 -3.11 -18.92
N MET A 123 12.78 -2.85 -19.18
CA MET A 123 11.82 -2.50 -18.14
C MET A 123 11.74 -3.61 -17.08
N GLY A 124 11.73 -4.89 -17.47
CA GLY A 124 11.71 -6.02 -16.53
C GLY A 124 12.94 -6.06 -15.63
N ARG A 125 14.11 -5.77 -16.20
CA ARG A 125 15.39 -5.69 -15.49
C ARG A 125 15.44 -4.48 -14.55
N SER A 126 14.97 -3.32 -15.01
CA SER A 126 14.88 -2.09 -14.21
C SER A 126 13.93 -2.28 -13.03
N MET A 127 12.80 -2.97 -13.25
CA MET A 127 11.84 -3.31 -12.20
C MET A 127 12.40 -4.28 -11.17
N ALA A 128 13.22 -5.25 -11.59
CA ALA A 128 13.90 -6.17 -10.67
C ALA A 128 14.91 -5.42 -9.78
N ALA A 129 15.76 -4.58 -10.37
CA ALA A 129 16.73 -3.76 -9.65
C ALA A 129 16.06 -2.78 -8.67
N LEU A 130 14.95 -2.17 -9.09
CA LEU A 130 14.13 -1.31 -8.24
C LEU A 130 13.50 -2.10 -7.08
N LYS A 131 12.99 -3.30 -7.34
CA LYS A 131 12.41 -4.16 -6.30
C LYS A 131 13.46 -4.63 -5.29
N GLU A 132 14.69 -4.86 -5.72
CA GLU A 132 15.81 -5.22 -4.86
C GLU A 132 16.27 -4.05 -3.99
N ARG A 133 16.42 -2.85 -4.57
CA ARG A 133 16.86 -1.64 -3.85
C ARG A 133 15.82 -1.08 -2.87
N TYR A 134 14.54 -1.29 -3.16
CA TYR A 134 13.43 -0.75 -2.37
C TYR A 134 12.55 -1.85 -1.78
N ALA A 135 13.09 -3.06 -1.61
CA ALA A 135 12.42 -4.16 -0.93
C ALA A 135 12.07 -3.73 0.51
N GLY A 136 10.77 -3.53 0.78
CA GLY A 136 10.27 -3.10 2.10
C GLY A 136 9.79 -1.65 2.19
N ALA A 137 9.97 -0.83 1.15
CA ALA A 137 9.26 0.43 1.04
C ALA A 137 7.80 0.15 0.64
N ASN A 138 6.88 0.22 1.60
CA ASN A 138 5.44 0.19 1.28
C ASN A 138 5.10 1.32 0.30
N GLY A 139 4.08 1.10 -0.54
CA GLY A 139 3.67 2.09 -1.55
C GLY A 139 4.53 2.14 -2.82
N PHE A 140 5.66 1.41 -2.88
CA PHE A 140 6.48 1.32 -4.08
C PHE A 140 5.76 0.53 -5.19
N ARG A 141 4.97 1.23 -6.02
CA ARG A 141 4.38 0.74 -7.28
C ARG A 141 5.13 1.30 -8.50
N PRO A 142 6.39 0.91 -8.73
CA PRO A 142 7.17 1.41 -9.87
C PRO A 142 6.52 1.04 -11.21
N ARG A 143 5.72 -0.03 -11.28
CA ARG A 143 5.15 -0.54 -12.56
C ARG A 143 4.19 0.45 -13.23
N ARG A 144 3.36 1.18 -12.46
CA ARG A 144 2.40 2.15 -13.03
C ARG A 144 3.11 3.42 -13.52
N ARG A 145 4.23 3.79 -12.89
CA ARG A 145 4.99 5.01 -13.17
C ARG A 145 6.09 4.81 -14.21
N ALA A 146 6.80 3.69 -14.18
CA ALA A 146 7.70 3.25 -15.25
C ALA A 146 6.97 3.19 -16.61
N ARG A 147 5.69 2.77 -16.63
CA ARG A 147 4.84 2.79 -17.83
C ARG A 147 4.55 4.19 -18.37
N LYS A 148 4.59 5.22 -17.52
CA LYS A 148 4.39 6.62 -17.94
C LYS A 148 5.67 7.26 -18.47
N ASN A 149 6.84 6.72 -18.16
CA ASN A 149 8.13 7.26 -18.56
C ASN A 149 8.26 7.28 -20.10
N ALA A 150 8.67 8.43 -20.64
CA ALA A 150 8.80 8.66 -22.07
C ALA A 150 9.83 7.75 -22.75
N ALA A 151 10.85 7.28 -22.00
CA ALA A 151 11.91 6.41 -22.50
C ALA A 151 11.42 5.08 -23.12
N TRP A 152 10.24 4.61 -22.71
CA TRP A 152 9.66 3.33 -23.18
C TRP A 152 8.48 3.50 -24.15
N ARG A 153 8.05 4.74 -24.42
CA ARG A 153 6.85 5.02 -25.24
C ARG A 153 7.11 4.91 -26.75
N SER A 154 8.37 4.89 -27.16
CA SER A 154 8.86 4.81 -28.54
C SER A 154 8.75 3.40 -29.17
N ASP A 155 8.43 2.36 -28.40
CA ASP A 155 8.29 0.99 -28.95
C ASP A 155 6.91 0.76 -29.64
N PRO A 156 6.88 0.04 -30.78
CA PRO A 156 5.67 -0.15 -31.59
C PRO A 156 4.56 -0.96 -30.89
N PRO A 157 3.28 -0.71 -31.24
CA PRO A 157 2.10 -1.09 -30.44
C PRO A 157 1.86 -2.60 -30.27
N HIS A 158 2.50 -3.47 -31.05
CA HIS A 158 2.28 -4.93 -31.01
C HIS A 158 2.80 -5.62 -29.72
N SER A 159 3.63 -4.92 -28.94
CA SER A 159 4.13 -5.37 -27.63
C SER A 159 3.21 -4.96 -26.46
N ARG A 160 2.23 -4.07 -26.69
CA ARG A 160 1.28 -3.57 -25.67
C ARG A 160 0.15 -4.57 -25.36
N ASP A 161 -0.23 -5.42 -26.31
CA ASP A 161 -1.35 -6.37 -26.16
C ASP A 161 -1.02 -7.57 -25.27
N LYS A 162 0.25 -7.99 -25.19
CA LYS A 162 0.69 -9.02 -24.23
C LYS A 162 0.52 -8.55 -22.78
N LEU A 163 0.62 -7.24 -22.51
CA LEU A 163 0.43 -6.70 -21.15
C LEU A 163 -1.02 -6.79 -20.67
N ARG A 164 -1.99 -6.58 -21.55
CA ARG A 164 -3.43 -6.68 -21.20
C ARG A 164 -3.80 -8.11 -20.80
N ARG A 165 -3.12 -9.11 -21.38
CA ARG A 165 -3.34 -10.54 -21.12
C ARG A 165 -2.72 -11.01 -19.79
N VAL A 166 -1.60 -10.41 -19.35
CA VAL A 166 -1.01 -10.66 -18.02
C VAL A 166 -1.82 -9.98 -16.92
N GLU A 167 -2.39 -8.78 -17.17
CA GLU A 167 -3.28 -8.08 -16.21
C GLU A 167 -4.50 -8.95 -15.82
N VAL A 168 -5.10 -9.68 -16.76
CA VAL A 168 -6.25 -10.56 -16.46
C VAL A 168 -5.81 -11.83 -15.74
N GLY A 169 -4.67 -12.42 -16.10
CA GLY A 169 -4.19 -13.68 -15.51
C GLY A 169 -3.58 -13.59 -14.11
N GLU A 170 -3.09 -12.41 -13.71
CA GLU A 170 -2.50 -12.17 -12.38
C GLU A 170 -3.56 -11.65 -11.38
N ASN A 171 -4.52 -10.83 -11.85
CA ASN A 171 -5.65 -10.38 -11.02
C ASN A 171 -6.66 -11.51 -10.74
N ALA A 172 -6.77 -12.50 -11.63
CA ALA A 172 -7.55 -13.72 -11.40
C ALA A 172 -6.93 -14.66 -10.35
N ARG A 173 -5.62 -14.57 -10.09
CA ARG A 173 -4.95 -15.37 -9.03
C ARG A 173 -5.06 -14.75 -7.64
N LEU A 174 -5.37 -13.46 -7.54
CA LEU A 174 -5.52 -12.76 -6.26
C LEU A 174 -6.98 -12.45 -5.90
N GLY A 175 -7.95 -12.99 -6.66
CA GLY A 175 -9.38 -12.71 -6.48
C GLY A 175 -10.32 -13.83 -6.91
N GLY A 176 -9.94 -15.10 -6.68
CA GLY A 176 -10.72 -16.27 -7.10
C GLY A 176 -11.08 -17.18 -5.94
N ALA A 177 -12.03 -16.76 -5.10
CA ALA A 177 -12.84 -17.71 -4.35
C ALA A 177 -13.51 -18.65 -5.36
N ARG A 178 -13.29 -19.95 -5.21
CA ARG A 178 -13.93 -20.99 -6.02
C ARG A 178 -15.43 -20.94 -5.74
N ILE A 179 -16.18 -20.29 -6.63
CA ILE A 179 -17.62 -20.53 -6.74
C ILE A 179 -17.74 -21.94 -7.34
N THR A 180 -17.90 -22.94 -6.47
CA THR A 180 -18.29 -24.28 -6.87
C THR A 180 -19.67 -24.19 -7.53
N PRO A 181 -19.85 -24.68 -8.76
CA PRO A 181 -21.17 -24.72 -9.36
C PRO A 181 -22.03 -25.72 -8.59
N LEU A 182 -23.19 -25.23 -8.15
CA LEU A 182 -24.32 -26.00 -7.67
C LEU A 182 -24.61 -27.11 -8.69
N SER A 183 -24.26 -28.35 -8.38
CA SER A 183 -24.65 -29.51 -9.17
C SER A 183 -26.13 -29.78 -8.94
N VAL A 184 -26.95 -29.14 -9.76
CA VAL A 184 -28.30 -29.59 -10.08
C VAL A 184 -28.13 -30.84 -10.95
N PHE A 185 -28.11 -32.01 -10.32
CA PHE A 185 -28.42 -33.27 -11.01
C PHE A 185 -29.95 -33.44 -10.90
N GLY A 186 -30.62 -33.29 -12.04
CA GLY A 186 -32.02 -33.68 -12.20
C GLY A 186 -32.14 -35.20 -12.36
N CYS A 187 -33.38 -35.67 -12.27
CA CYS A 187 -33.84 -36.94 -12.83
C CYS A 187 -33.44 -37.04 -14.32
#